data_AF-A0A537BRH6-F1
#
_entry.id   AF-A0A537BRH6-F1
#
_cell.length_a   1.000
_cell.length_b   1.000
_cell.length_c   1.000
_cell.angle_alpha   90.00
_cell.angle_beta   90.00
_cell.angle_gamma   90.00
#
_symmetry.space_group_name_H-M   'P 1'
#
loop_
_entity.id
_entity.type
_entity.pdbx_description
1 polymer ?
#
loop_
_entity_poly.entity_id
_entity_poly.type
_entity_poly.pdbx_seq_one_letter_code
_entity_poly.pdbx_strand_id
1 'polypeptide(L)'
;MEMEITWGNVIRVWWAYFWRNLIALIAAVVIGAIVGGILGFVMGMLGVPVTTIQFVTAPIGAAIGIALSIIPMKLILGKDFGKFRLVLVSNTPSTQRSVGANL
;
A
#
# COMPACT_ATOMS: atom_id res chain seq x y z
N MET A 1 27.93 -7.92 0.19
CA MET A 1 27.99 -8.01 1.66
C MET A 1 26.56 -8.09 2.15
N GLU A 2 26.15 -9.25 2.65
CA GLU A 2 24.84 -9.41 3.27
C GLU A 2 24.87 -8.63 4.60
N MET A 3 24.06 -7.59 4.72
CA MET A 3 24.02 -6.81 5.96
C MET A 3 23.26 -7.60 7.02
N GLU A 4 23.91 -7.82 8.16
CA GLU A 4 23.26 -8.39 9.34
C GLU A 4 21.98 -7.61 9.66
N ILE A 5 20.89 -8.35 9.89
CA ILE A 5 19.59 -7.80 10.30
C ILE A 5 19.74 -7.29 11.74
N THR A 6 20.37 -6.13 11.90
CA THR A 6 20.50 -5.45 13.19
C THR A 6 19.18 -4.76 13.51
N TRP A 7 18.78 -4.77 14.79
CA TRP A 7 17.57 -4.10 15.28
C TRP A 7 17.46 -2.62 14.85
N GLY A 8 18.59 -1.91 14.70
CA GLY A 8 18.62 -0.54 14.20
C GLY A 8 18.15 -0.39 12.74
N ASN A 9 18.41 -1.38 11.88
CA ASN A 9 17.92 -1.38 10.50
C ASN A 9 16.42 -1.73 10.46
N VAL A 10 15.97 -2.66 11.31
CA VAL A 10 14.55 -3.03 11.45
C VAL A 10 13.70 -1.83 11.86
N ILE A 11 14.12 -1.08 12.87
CA ILE A 11 13.40 0.11 13.35
C ILE A 11 13.31 1.20 12.27
N ARG A 12 14.36 1.41 11.46
CA ARG A 12 14.33 2.36 10.34
C ARG A 12 13.33 1.95 9.25
N VAL A 13 13.28 0.66 8.93
CA VAL A 13 12.31 0.12 7.96
C VAL A 13 10.90 0.21 8.53
N TRP A 14 10.70 -0.17 9.79
CA TRP A 14 9.41 -0.07 10.47
C TRP A 14 8.90 1.37 10.53
N TRP A 15 9.77 2.33 10.88
CA TRP A 15 9.41 3.75 10.93
C TRP A 15 9.00 4.28 9.56
N ALA A 16 9.74 3.91 8.51
CA ALA A 16 9.39 4.29 7.14
C ALA A 16 8.07 3.66 6.68
N TYR A 17 7.77 2.43 7.11
CA TYR A 17 6.49 1.77 6.88
C TYR A 17 5.37 2.50 7.62
N PHE A 18 5.58 2.82 8.90
CA PHE A 18 4.61 3.48 9.76
C PHE A 18 4.15 4.83 9.20
N TRP A 19 5.08 5.73 8.86
CA TRP A 19 4.71 7.06 8.32
C TRP A 19 3.97 6.98 6.99
N ARG A 20 4.35 6.04 6.12
CA ARG A 20 3.70 5.89 4.80
C ARG A 20 2.31 5.30 4.93
N ASN A 21 2.13 4.35 5.84
CA ASN A 21 0.81 3.81 6.14
C ASN A 21 -0.08 4.87 6.79
N LEU A 22 0.47 5.71 7.68
CA LEU A 22 -0.25 6.81 8.29
C LEU A 22 -0.72 7.83 7.24
N ILE A 23 0.14 8.22 6.30
CA ILE A 23 -0.22 9.11 5.19
C ILE A 23 -1.28 8.48 4.29
N ALA A 24 -1.14 7.19 3.94
CA ALA A 24 -2.11 6.48 3.12
C ALA A 24 -3.48 6.37 3.81
N LEU A 25 -3.49 6.11 5.12
CA LEU A 25 -4.71 6.09 5.93
C LEU A 25 -5.39 7.45 5.95
N ILE A 26 -4.63 8.52 6.21
CA ILE A 26 -5.16 9.89 6.20
C ILE A 26 -5.72 10.23 4.82
N ALA A 27 -4.99 9.91 3.74
CA ALA A 27 -5.47 10.13 2.38
C ALA A 27 -6.77 9.35 2.09
N ALA A 28 -6.87 8.09 2.55
CA ALA A 28 -8.08 7.28 2.39
C ALA A 28 -9.27 7.85 3.14
N VAL A 29 -9.07 8.30 4.38
CA VAL A 29 -10.13 8.95 5.16
C VAL A 29 -10.57 10.25 4.51
N VAL A 30 -9.64 11.08 4.05
CA VAL A 30 -9.95 12.37 3.39
C VAL A 30 -10.71 12.14 2.08
N ILE A 31 -10.22 11.27 1.20
CA ILE A 31 -10.88 10.97 -0.07
C ILE A 31 -12.25 10.34 0.18
N GLY A 32 -12.34 9.37 1.11
CA GLY A 32 -13.60 8.74 1.49
C GLY A 32 -14.60 9.74 2.05
N ALA A 33 -14.16 10.67 2.90
CA ALA A 33 -15.01 11.72 3.47
C ALA A 33 -15.49 12.71 2.40
N ILE A 34 -14.62 13.12 1.47
CA ILE A 34 -14.99 14.00 0.36
C ILE A 34 -16.02 13.32 -0.54
N VAL A 35 -15.73 12.09 -1.00
CA VAL A 35 -16.62 11.34 -1.90
C VAL A 35 -17.95 11.01 -1.23
N GLY A 36 -17.91 10.48 -0.01
CA GLY A 36 -19.10 10.15 0.77
C GLY A 36 -19.92 11.40 1.12
N GLY A 37 -19.25 12.51 1.45
CA GLY A 37 -19.89 13.79 1.73
C GLY A 37 -20.61 14.36 0.51
N ILE A 38 -19.97 14.36 -0.66
CA ILE A 38 -20.58 14.84 -1.91
C ILE A 38 -21.78 13.96 -2.29
N LEU A 39 -21.62 12.63 -2.27
CA LEU A 39 -22.70 11.70 -2.61
C LEU A 39 -23.87 11.79 -1.63
N GLY A 40 -23.58 11.85 -0.33
CA GLY A 40 -24.59 12.00 0.71
C GLY A 40 -25.33 13.33 0.61
N PHE A 41 -24.63 14.42 0.30
CA PHE A 41 -25.24 15.73 0.11
C PHE A 41 -26.18 15.76 -1.12
N VAL A 42 -25.72 15.25 -2.27
CA VAL A 42 -26.54 15.19 -3.49
C VAL A 42 -27.76 14.30 -3.31
N MET A 43 -27.60 13.10 -2.74
CA MET A 43 -28.72 12.18 -2.51
C MET A 43 -29.69 12.70 -1.44
N GLY A 44 -29.18 13.39 -0.43
CA GLY A 44 -30.00 14.05 0.59
C GLY A 44 -30.90 15.14 0.01
N MET A 45 -30.37 15.96 -0.93
CA MET A 45 -31.19 16.96 -1.63
C MET A 45 -32.30 16.33 -2.50
N LEU A 46 -32.09 15.11 -3.00
CA LEU A 46 -33.07 14.37 -3.79
C LEU A 46 -34.11 13.62 -2.93
N GLY A 47 -34.06 13.75 -1.59
CA GLY A 47 -34.99 13.08 -0.67
C GLY A 47 -34.78 11.57 -0.55
N VAL A 48 -33.60 11.07 -0.94
CA VAL A 48 -33.29 9.64 -0.91
C VAL A 48 -33.12 9.19 0.56
N PRO A 49 -33.74 8.07 0.97
CA PRO A 49 -33.58 7.56 2.32
C PRO A 49 -32.12 7.18 2.62
N VAL A 50 -31.69 7.47 3.86
CA VAL A 50 -30.32 7.26 4.35
C VAL A 50 -29.85 5.82 4.17
N THR A 51 -30.75 4.84 4.24
CA THR A 51 -30.45 3.42 4.03
C THR A 51 -29.94 3.15 2.61
N THR A 52 -30.54 3.76 1.60
CA THR A 52 -30.09 3.66 0.20
C THR A 52 -28.77 4.39 -0.01
N ILE A 53 -28.58 5.56 0.63
CA ILE A 53 -27.33 6.31 0.58
C ILE A 53 -26.18 5.46 1.13
N GLN A 54 -26.36 4.82 2.28
CA GLN A 54 -25.35 3.93 2.88
C GLN A 54 -25.07 2.71 2.00
N PHE A 55 -26.11 2.13 1.38
CA PHE A 55 -25.95 0.96 0.50
C PHE A 55 -25.09 1.26 -0.73
N VAL A 56 -25.12 2.49 -1.24
CA VAL A 56 -24.33 2.91 -2.41
C VAL A 56 -22.95 3.44 -2.00
N THR A 57 -22.88 4.25 -0.95
CA THR A 57 -21.62 4.90 -0.53
C THR A 57 -20.66 3.95 0.20
N ALA A 58 -21.16 2.97 0.95
CA ALA A 58 -20.33 2.00 1.67
C ALA A 58 -19.43 1.15 0.75
N PRO A 59 -19.93 0.50 -0.33
CA PRO A 59 -19.06 -0.27 -1.23
C PRO A 59 -18.06 0.61 -1.98
N ILE A 60 -18.42 1.85 -2.31
CA ILE A 60 -17.50 2.82 -2.93
C ILE A 60 -16.38 3.20 -1.95
N GLY A 61 -16.72 3.52 -0.70
CA GLY A 61 -15.74 3.80 0.35
C GLY A 61 -14.82 2.60 0.63
N ALA A 62 -15.38 1.38 0.64
CA ALA A 62 -14.60 0.16 0.79
C ALA A 62 -13.63 -0.07 -0.39
N ALA A 63 -14.08 0.12 -1.63
CA ALA A 63 -13.24 -0.01 -2.82
C ALA A 63 -12.08 1.00 -2.82
N ILE A 64 -12.35 2.25 -2.44
CA ILE A 64 -11.34 3.30 -2.30
C ILE A 64 -10.34 2.94 -1.18
N GLY A 65 -10.83 2.48 -0.02
CA GLY A 65 -10.00 2.05 1.09
C GLY A 65 -9.06 0.90 0.71
N ILE A 66 -9.57 -0.10 -0.02
CA ILE A 66 -8.76 -1.23 -0.51
C ILE A 66 -7.73 -0.76 -1.53
N ALA A 67 -8.13 0.03 -2.53
CA ALA A 67 -7.23 0.52 -3.56
C ALA A 67 -6.06 1.34 -2.96
N LEU A 68 -6.35 2.18 -1.97
CA LEU A 68 -5.34 3.00 -1.29
C LEU A 68 -4.44 2.19 -0.35
N SER A 69 -4.87 1.02 0.11
CA SER A 69 -4.03 0.14 0.96
C SER A 69 -2.88 -0.53 0.19
N ILE A 70 -3.03 -0.73 -1.12
CA ILE A 70 -2.03 -1.40 -1.98
C ILE A 70 -0.87 -0.45 -2.37
N ILE A 71 -1.14 0.85 -2.50
CA ILE A 71 -0.17 1.87 -2.91
C ILE A 71 1.06 1.96 -1.98
N PRO A 72 0.92 2.04 -0.64
CA PRO A 72 2.08 2.13 0.25
C PRO A 72 2.99 0.89 0.18
N MET A 73 2.43 -0.30 -0.07
CA MET A 73 3.20 -1.54 -0.23
C MET A 73 4.17 -1.47 -1.42
N LYS A 74 3.68 -1.04 -2.59
CA LYS A 74 4.51 -0.91 -3.81
C LYS A 74 5.57 0.18 -3.67
N LEU A 75 5.23 1.30 -3.03
CA LEU A 75 6.16 2.41 -2.79
C LEU A 75 7.30 2.04 -1.84
N ILE A 76 7.08 1.12 -0.90
CA ILE A 76 8.10 0.66 0.06
C ILE A 76 9.12 -0.27 -0.58
N LEU A 77 8.66 -1.17 -1.44
CA LEU A 77 9.54 -2.09 -2.17
C LEU A 77 10.49 -1.37 -3.15
N GLY A 78 10.12 -0.20 -3.67
CA GLY A 78 10.96 0.56 -4.59
C GLY A 78 11.82 1.64 -3.96
N LYS A 79 11.79 1.83 -2.63
CA LYS A 79 12.48 2.97 -2.00
C LYS A 79 13.93 2.64 -1.68
N ASP A 80 14.84 3.52 -2.10
CA ASP A 80 16.21 3.56 -1.61
C ASP A 80 16.25 4.13 -0.18
N PHE A 81 16.76 3.35 0.78
CA PHE A 81 16.96 3.77 2.17
C PHE A 81 18.37 4.35 2.41
N GLY A 82 19.03 4.80 1.34
CA GLY A 82 20.38 5.37 1.37
C GLY A 82 21.47 4.31 1.53
N LYS A 83 21.45 3.53 2.62
CA LYS A 83 22.43 2.46 2.88
C LYS A 83 22.05 1.09 2.32
N PHE A 84 20.78 0.91 1.92
CA PHE A 84 20.24 -0.33 1.38
C PHE A 84 18.95 -0.05 0.61
N ARG A 85 18.61 -0.88 -0.37
CA ARG A 85 17.32 -0.86 -1.05
C ARG A 85 16.63 -2.21 -0.83
N LEU A 86 15.32 -2.20 -0.64
CA LEU A 86 14.55 -3.45 -0.62
C LEU A 86 14.45 -3.93 -2.07
N VAL A 87 14.90 -5.15 -2.36
CA VAL A 87 14.74 -5.78 -3.67
C VAL A 87 14.08 -7.12 -3.46
N LEU A 88 13.07 -7.43 -4.27
CA LEU A 88 12.58 -8.80 -4.37
C LEU A 88 13.63 -9.62 -5.12
N VAL A 89 14.29 -10.53 -4.41
CA VAL A 89 15.15 -11.54 -5.02
C VAL A 89 14.27 -12.76 -5.25
N SER A 90 14.21 -13.23 -6.50
CA SER A 90 13.49 -14.46 -6.84
C SER A 90 14.14 -15.65 -6.16
N ASN A 91 13.37 -16.43 -5.41
CA ASN A 91 13.85 -17.66 -4.76
C ASN A 91 13.93 -18.84 -5.76
N THR A 92 14.04 -18.55 -7.05
CA THR A 92 14.31 -19.57 -8.06
C THR A 92 15.74 -20.03 -7.81
N PRO A 93 15.98 -21.31 -7.44
CA PRO A 93 17.33 -21.82 -7.45
C PRO A 93 17.82 -21.64 -8.88
N SER A 94 18.76 -20.73 -9.08
CA SER A 94 19.51 -20.70 -10.32
C SER A 94 20.16 -22.06 -10.42
N THR A 95 19.53 -22.98 -11.16
CA THR A 95 20.16 -24.20 -11.63
C THR A 95 21.45 -23.72 -12.30
N GLN A 96 22.54 -23.85 -11.56
CA GLN A 96 23.88 -23.64 -12.04
C GLN A 96 24.02 -24.57 -13.23
N ARG A 97 23.91 -24.02 -14.45
CA ARG A 97 24.45 -24.67 -15.63
C ARG A 97 25.95 -24.47 -15.59
N SER A 98 26.61 -25.29 -14.78
CA SER A 98 28.01 -25.67 -14.93
C SER A 98 28.15 -26.70 -16.07
N VAL A 99 27.67 -26.37 -17.27
CA VAL A 99 27.88 -27.24 -18.44
C VAL A 99 29.14 -26.77 -19.17
N GLY A 100 30.28 -27.36 -18.76
CA GLY A 100 31.56 -27.56 -19.47
C GLY A 100 32.29 -26.33 -20.01
N ALA A 101 33.51 -25.95 -19.64
CA ALA A 101 34.65 -26.75 -19.19
C ALA A 101 34.71 -28.12 -19.87
N ASN A 102 34.88 -28.14 -21.19
CA ASN A 102 35.55 -29.15 -22.02
C ASN A 102 34.99 -29.08 -23.46
N LEU A 103 35.52 -28.16 -24.26
CA LEU A 103 35.80 -28.33 -25.70
C LEU A 103 37.02 -27.47 -26.04
#